data_AF-A0A6B2LVH1-F1
#
_entry.id   AF-A0A6B2LVH1-F1
#
_cell.length_a   1.000
_cell.length_b   1.000
_cell.length_c   1.000
_cell.angle_alpha   90.00
_cell.angle_beta   90.00
_cell.angle_gamma   90.00
#
_symmetry.space_group_name_H-M   'P 1'
#
loop_
_entity.id
_entity.type
_entity.pdbx_description
1 polymer ?
#
loop_
_entity_poly.entity_id
_entity_poly.type
_entity_poly.pdbx_seq_one_letter_code
_entity_poly.pdbx_strand_id
1 'polypeptide(L)'
;MIEVSSAVVCTLMSHALTTEKEEVMGLLYGTVVDEVAKICSVQILQRQDKRKDRVEVSDHQLVQATQYAEHLGKNVRVIGWYMNWV
;
A
#
# COMPACT_ATOMS: atom_id res chain seq x y z
N MET A 1 7.97 8.99 13.16
CA MET A 1 7.10 9.97 12.45
C MET A 1 6.81 9.43 11.05
N ILE A 2 5.66 9.77 10.43
CA ILE A 2 5.32 9.32 9.06
C ILE A 2 5.15 10.55 8.18
N GLU A 3 5.86 10.58 7.06
CA GLU A 3 5.72 11.58 6.01
C GLU A 3 5.15 10.91 4.76
N VAL A 4 4.03 11.45 4.26
CA VAL A 4 3.37 10.90 3.07
C VAL A 4 3.41 11.94 1.97
N SER A 5 3.91 11.55 0.79
CA SER A 5 3.85 12.40 -0.41
C SER A 5 2.40 12.71 -0.78
N SER A 6 2.11 13.96 -1.18
CA SER A 6 0.77 14.38 -1.59
C SER A 6 0.23 13.56 -2.77
N ALA A 7 1.10 13.14 -3.68
CA ALA A 7 0.73 12.26 -4.80
C ALA A 7 0.16 10.93 -4.29
N VAL A 8 0.80 10.33 -3.27
CA VAL A 8 0.33 9.09 -2.66
C VAL A 8 -1.02 9.31 -1.98
N VAL A 9 -1.19 10.41 -1.24
CA VAL A 9 -2.47 10.74 -0.60
C VAL A 9 -3.60 10.86 -1.64
N CYS A 10 -3.36 11.54 -2.77
CA CYS A 10 -4.34 11.61 -3.86
C CYS A 10 -4.68 10.22 -4.43
N THR A 11 -3.68 9.39 -4.72
CA THR A 11 -3.91 8.02 -5.23
C THR A 11 -4.72 7.17 -4.24
N LEU A 12 -4.42 7.27 -2.94
CA LEU A 12 -5.15 6.55 -1.89
C LEU A 12 -6.61 6.97 -1.83
N MET A 13 -6.88 8.28 -1.85
CA MET A 13 -8.26 8.81 -1.83
C MET A 13 -9.01 8.42 -3.10
N SER A 14 -8.40 8.57 -4.28
CA SER A 14 -9.01 8.16 -5.55
C SER A 14 -9.35 6.68 -5.54
N HIS A 15 -8.46 5.83 -5.03
CA HIS A 15 -8.72 4.40 -4.96
C HIS A 15 -9.82 4.04 -3.97
N ALA A 16 -9.82 4.64 -2.78
CA ALA A 16 -10.85 4.43 -1.76
C ALA A 16 -12.26 4.79 -2.25
N LEU A 17 -12.38 5.74 -3.19
CA LEU A 17 -13.64 6.19 -3.77
C LEU A 17 -14.04 5.42 -5.05
N THR A 18 -13.28 4.41 -5.47
CA THR A 18 -13.63 3.63 -6.67
C THR A 18 -14.85 2.73 -6.47
N THR A 19 -15.13 2.31 -5.24
CA THR A 19 -16.26 1.42 -4.93
C THR A 19 -16.73 1.63 -3.48
N GLU A 20 -18.05 1.62 -3.30
CA GLU A 20 -18.71 1.62 -1.99
C GLU A 20 -19.22 0.21 -1.61
N LYS A 21 -18.92 -0.82 -2.42
CA LYS A 21 -19.48 -2.18 -2.24
C LYS A 21 -18.50 -3.16 -1.62
N GLU A 22 -17.21 -2.91 -1.80
CA GLU A 22 -16.14 -3.82 -1.39
C GLU A 22 -14.98 -2.99 -0.85
N GLU A 23 -14.33 -3.45 0.21
CA GLU A 23 -13.12 -2.78 0.69
C GLU A 23 -12.01 -2.96 -0.34
N VAL A 24 -11.24 -1.91 -0.55
CA VAL A 24 -10.05 -1.86 -1.38
C VAL A 24 -8.80 -1.84 -0.51
N MET A 25 -7.68 -2.32 -1.04
CA MET A 25 -6.43 -2.40 -0.28
C MET A 25 -5.20 -2.14 -1.16
N GLY A 26 -4.07 -1.90 -0.51
CA GLY A 26 -2.80 -1.84 -1.21
C GLY A 26 -1.60 -1.73 -0.27
N LEU A 27 -0.41 -1.74 -0.86
CA LEU A 27 0.88 -1.69 -0.17
C LEU A 27 1.56 -0.33 -0.35
N LEU A 28 2.22 0.12 0.71
CA LEU A 28 2.92 1.40 0.78
C LEU A 28 4.42 1.17 0.69
N TYR A 29 5.06 1.92 -0.22
CA TYR A 29 6.49 1.89 -0.44
C TYR A 29 7.15 3.16 0.06
N GLY A 30 8.32 2.99 0.65
CA GLY A 30 9.07 4.12 1.15
C GLY A 30 10.41 3.75 1.74
N THR A 31 11.06 4.78 2.27
CA THR A 31 12.33 4.68 3.00
C THR A 31 12.08 4.97 4.48
N VAL A 32 12.95 4.46 5.35
CA VAL A 32 12.95 4.85 6.76
C VAL A 32 14.32 5.45 7.06
N VAL A 33 14.33 6.70 7.50
CA VAL A 33 15.54 7.47 7.83
C VAL A 33 15.31 8.13 9.18
N ASP A 34 16.20 7.90 10.14
CA ASP A 34 16.15 8.51 11.48
C ASP A 34 14.76 8.42 12.14
N GLU A 35 14.15 7.23 12.13
CA GLU A 35 12.81 6.96 12.68
C GLU A 35 11.63 7.67 11.97
N VAL A 36 11.91 8.28 10.81
CA VAL A 36 10.90 8.87 9.92
C VAL A 36 10.66 7.92 8.74
N ALA A 37 9.42 7.42 8.63
CA ALA A 37 8.98 6.63 7.48
C ALA A 37 8.46 7.58 6.38
N LYS A 38 9.17 7.64 5.25
CA LYS A 38 8.81 8.48 4.09
C LYS A 38 8.15 7.63 3.03
N ILE A 39 6.84 7.76 2.88
CA ILE A 39 6.04 7.04 1.88
C ILE A 39 6.09 7.81 0.56
N CYS A 40 6.65 7.17 -0.47
CA CYS A 40 6.86 7.77 -1.80
C CYS A 40 6.00 7.15 -2.90
N SER A 41 5.51 5.92 -2.72
CA SER A 41 4.73 5.20 -3.73
C SER A 41 3.73 4.23 -3.09
N VAL A 42 2.73 3.81 -3.87
CA VAL A 42 1.67 2.89 -3.46
C VAL A 42 1.37 1.92 -4.60
N GLN A 43 1.15 0.65 -4.26
CA GLN A 43 0.61 -0.35 -5.19
C GLN A 43 -0.79 -0.75 -4.76
N ILE A 44 -1.73 -0.58 -5.67
CA ILE A 44 -3.10 -1.07 -5.54
C ILE A 44 -3.07 -2.60 -5.66
N LEU A 45 -3.68 -3.28 -4.70
CA LEU A 45 -3.82 -4.74 -4.72
C LEU A 45 -5.27 -5.13 -4.96
N GLN A 46 -5.46 -6.16 -5.79
CA GLN A 46 -6.74 -6.82 -5.91
C GLN A 46 -6.92 -7.80 -4.74
N ARG A 47 -8.06 -7.71 -4.06
CA ARG A 47 -8.44 -8.66 -3.01
C ARG A 47 -8.70 -10.04 -3.60
N GLN A 48 -8.05 -11.04 -3.02
CA GLN A 48 -8.32 -12.45 -3.33
C GLN A 48 -9.48 -13.00 -2.49
N ASP A 49 -9.60 -12.55 -1.23
CA ASP A 49 -10.74 -12.85 -0.37
C ASP A 49 -11.64 -11.61 -0.22
N LYS A 50 -12.94 -11.79 -0.46
CA LYS A 50 -13.99 -10.77 -0.38
C LYS A 50 -14.89 -10.92 0.86
N ARG A 51 -14.54 -11.80 1.79
CA ARG A 51 -15.21 -11.88 3.08
C ARG A 51 -15.07 -10.55 3.83
N LYS A 52 -16.18 -10.09 4.42
CA LYS A 52 -16.21 -8.87 5.22
C LYS A 52 -15.16 -8.93 6.34
N ASP A 53 -14.45 -7.83 6.57
CA ASP A 53 -13.41 -7.67 7.60
C ASP A 53 -12.18 -8.58 7.47
N ARG A 54 -12.10 -9.40 6.41
CA ARG A 54 -10.94 -10.27 6.12
C ARG A 54 -10.13 -9.70 4.96
N VAL A 55 -9.20 -8.82 5.29
CA VAL A 55 -8.25 -8.23 4.33
C VAL A 55 -6.87 -8.82 4.59
N GLU A 56 -6.45 -9.73 3.71
CA GLU A 56 -5.16 -10.44 3.82
C GLU A 56 -4.31 -10.19 2.58
N VAL A 57 -3.00 -10.05 2.79
CA VAL A 57 -2.00 -10.04 1.72
C VAL A 57 -1.39 -11.43 1.67
N SER A 58 -1.49 -12.11 0.53
CA SER A 58 -0.87 -13.43 0.35
C SER A 58 0.67 -13.34 0.29
N ASP A 59 1.36 -14.42 0.66
CA ASP A 59 2.83 -14.51 0.55
C ASP A 59 3.32 -14.19 -0.85
N HIS A 60 2.60 -14.66 -1.87
CA HIS A 60 2.91 -14.36 -3.27
C HIS A 60 2.84 -12.86 -3.57
N GLN A 61 1.80 -12.17 -3.08
CA GLN A 61 1.68 -10.72 -3.24
C GLN A 61 2.78 -9.97 -2.50
N LEU A 62 3.21 -10.45 -1.33
CA LEU A 62 4.34 -9.85 -0.60
C LEU A 62 5.66 -10.02 -1.35
N VAL A 63 5.95 -11.22 -1.88
CA VAL A 63 7.17 -11.46 -2.67
C VAL A 63 7.22 -10.55 -3.89
N GLN A 64 6.10 -10.44 -4.62
CA GLN A 64 6.00 -9.55 -5.77
C GLN A 64 6.18 -8.08 -5.38
N ALA A 65 5.60 -7.67 -4.25
CA ALA A 65 5.74 -6.31 -3.74
C ALA A 65 7.19 -5.99 -3.34
N THR A 66 7.88 -6.92 -2.68
CA THR A 66 9.29 -6.76 -2.32
C THR A 66 10.16 -6.63 -3.56
N GLN A 67 9.95 -7.47 -4.57
CA GLN A 67 10.66 -7.35 -5.86
C GLN A 67 10.37 -6.01 -6.52
N TYR A 68 9.11 -5.55 -6.52
CA TYR A 68 8.76 -4.25 -7.08
C TYR A 68 9.44 -3.09 -6.32
N ALA A 69 9.58 -3.18 -5.00
CA ALA A 69 10.28 -2.18 -4.20
C ALA A 69 11.75 -2.02 -4.61
N GLU A 70 12.44 -3.12 -4.94
CA GLU A 70 13.83 -3.08 -5.43
C GLU A 70 13.96 -2.29 -6.75
N HIS A 71 12.93 -2.34 -7.61
CA HIS A 71 12.89 -1.58 -8.86
C HIS A 71 12.61 -0.08 -8.64
N LEU A 72 11.95 0.29 -7.53
CA LEU A 72 11.67 1.68 -7.19
C LEU A 72 12.92 2.41 -6.66
N GLY A 73 13.85 1.68 -6.03
CA GLY A 73 15.13 2.24 -5.61
C GLY A 73 15.80 1.45 -4.49
N LYS A 74 17.12 1.65 -4.35
CA LYS A 74 18.00 0.86 -3.47
C LYS A 74 17.58 0.80 -1.99
N ASN A 75 16.94 1.84 -1.47
CA ASN A 75 16.50 1.92 -0.07
C ASN A 75 14.97 1.83 0.09
N VAL A 76 14.24 1.61 -1.01
CA VAL A 76 12.79 1.52 -0.99
C VAL A 76 12.39 0.12 -0.57
N ARG A 77 11.45 0.03 0.36
CA ARG A 77 10.87 -1.23 0.82
C ARG A 77 9.38 -1.07 1.07
N VAL A 78 8.70 -2.20 1.21
CA VAL A 78 7.33 -2.22 1.75
C VAL A 78 7.42 -1.77 3.21
N ILE A 79 6.76 -0.66 3.55
CA ILE A 79 6.77 -0.09 4.91
C ILE A 79 5.39 -0.09 5.58
N GLY A 80 4.37 -0.51 4.85
CA GLY A 80 3.01 -0.60 5.38
C GLY A 80 1.99 -1.00 4.32
N TRP A 81 0.74 -0.95 4.72
CA TRP A 81 -0.42 -1.27 3.89
C TRP A 81 -1.58 -0.35 4.28
N TYR A 82 -2.58 -0.25 3.40
CA TYR A 82 -3.81 0.47 3.68
C TYR A 82 -5.01 -0.35 3.22
N MET A 83 -6.15 -0.03 3.82
CA MET A 83 -7.47 -0.45 3.39
C MET A 83 -8.46 0.67 3.67
N ASN A 84 -9.55 0.75 2.90
CA ASN A 84 -10.72 1.52 3.32
C ASN A 84 -11.68 0.62 4.09
N TRP A 85 -12.58 1.24 4.82
CA TRP A 85 -13.72 0.58 5.44
C TRP A 85 -14.96 0.86 4.60
N VAL A 86 -15.78 -0.17 4.39
CA VAL A 86 -17.08 -0.11 3.72
C VAL A 86 -18.16 -0.59 4.68
#